data_AF-A0AA39QMT4-F1
#
_entry.id   AF-A0AA39QMT4-F1
#
_cell.length_a   1.000
_cell.length_b   1.000
_cell.length_c   1.000
_cell.angle_alpha   90.00
_cell.angle_beta   90.00
_cell.angle_gamma   90.00
#
_symmetry.space_group_name_H-M   'P 1'
#
loop_
_entity.id
_entity.type
_entity.pdbx_description
1 polymer ?
#
loop_
_entity_poly.entity_id
_entity_poly.type
_entity_poly.pdbx_seq_one_letter_code
_entity_poly.pdbx_strand_id
1 'polypeptide(L)'
;MAGQMFAVIIGIDKYKSGSIWDLDSCVSDTRRMNRWLMGDLRVPKENIRLLLDTEATKASIETAFLSHLVNNPSIQRGDAILIYFAGHGSLMPSPPDWYSGILSSRKVHMPPKVQVLCPYDHDTKGPDGRIAGLSDRSLKALIRDVSQAKGDNITLIVDSSFTPPLNIRDRRHIRWTSTHKATPDDLRTSLWQSAHGHRHETSGFHDAQTSTHTLVTACGPDQRAVEGKHGGKFTSAFLEAVKGISLHRTSFDHLVDRMLAKAGEDLKDQQPICIGPDKTRFIFDATSFPPDDNYISIDVLDTKANHFRVQVGPAHGIFNGDEMSVHSHNFSGPYNPSIGTVVVTEVHPTWCLVRRRSNSAPIGTGTWARVNHRRTRSNFWLSTTSSVLLPWTRGEGRRSITHKPPHSLDEKSLISAYQDQSPERELAGHPSLLCRCFNSIF
;
A
#
# COMPACT_ATOMS: atom_id res chain seq x y z
N MET A 1 -4.71 6.39 14.99
CA MET A 1 -5.23 5.28 14.18
C MET A 1 -4.20 4.98 13.11
N ALA A 2 -3.94 3.72 12.78
CA ALA A 2 -3.09 3.40 11.61
C ALA A 2 -3.79 3.94 10.35
N GLY A 3 -3.03 4.56 9.45
CA GLY A 3 -3.58 5.04 8.18
C GLY A 3 -3.99 3.87 7.30
N GLN A 4 -4.95 4.09 6.42
CA GLN A 4 -5.34 3.11 5.43
C GLN A 4 -4.54 3.29 4.14
N MET A 5 -4.66 2.32 3.24
CA MET A 5 -4.16 2.43 1.88
C MET A 5 -5.32 2.32 0.90
N PHE A 6 -5.26 3.18 -0.12
CA PHE A 6 -6.15 3.16 -1.29
C PHE A 6 -5.31 3.08 -2.55
N ALA A 7 -5.86 2.46 -3.59
CA ALA A 7 -5.14 2.33 -4.85
C ALA A 7 -6.03 2.46 -6.08
N VAL A 8 -5.47 3.05 -7.14
CA VAL A 8 -5.98 2.95 -8.51
C VAL A 8 -4.89 2.30 -9.35
N ILE A 9 -5.14 1.10 -9.84
CA ILE A 9 -4.14 0.30 -10.58
C ILE A 9 -4.68 -0.05 -11.97
N ILE A 10 -3.90 0.26 -12.99
CA ILE A 10 -4.30 0.31 -14.40
C ILE A 10 -3.33 -0.53 -15.23
N GLY A 11 -3.87 -1.49 -16.00
CA GLY A 11 -3.10 -2.37 -16.87
C GLY A 11 -3.72 -2.52 -18.24
N ILE A 12 -2.98 -2.18 -19.29
CA ILE A 12 -3.50 -2.18 -20.66
C ILE A 12 -2.57 -2.95 -21.57
N ASP A 13 -3.02 -4.14 -21.97
CA ASP A 13 -2.37 -4.95 -23.00
C ASP A 13 -2.96 -4.66 -24.36
N LYS A 14 -4.28 -4.56 -24.43
CA LYS A 14 -5.00 -4.38 -25.70
C LYS A 14 -5.44 -2.95 -25.88
N TYR A 15 -5.38 -2.46 -27.11
CA TYR A 15 -5.82 -1.11 -27.44
C TYR A 15 -6.95 -1.14 -28.46
N LYS A 16 -7.95 -0.26 -28.27
CA LYS A 16 -9.10 -0.14 -29.19
C LYS A 16 -8.66 0.31 -30.59
N SER A 17 -7.60 1.12 -30.66
CA SER A 17 -7.08 1.62 -31.93
C SER A 17 -6.25 0.55 -32.63
N GLY A 18 -6.68 0.11 -33.82
CA GLY A 18 -5.92 -0.86 -34.62
C GLY A 18 -4.58 -0.35 -35.18
N SER A 19 -4.19 0.91 -34.91
CA SER A 19 -2.85 1.43 -35.22
C SER A 19 -1.86 1.29 -34.05
N ILE A 20 -2.34 0.92 -32.87
CA ILE A 20 -1.52 0.63 -31.69
C ILE A 20 -1.37 -0.90 -31.64
N TRP A 21 -0.16 -1.39 -31.43
CA TRP A 21 0.05 -2.82 -31.24
C TRP A 21 -0.27 -3.21 -29.80
N ASP A 22 -0.67 -4.45 -29.60
CA ASP A 22 -0.93 -4.97 -28.27
C ASP A 22 0.39 -5.31 -27.55
N LEU A 23 0.34 -5.25 -26.23
CA LEU A 23 1.33 -5.72 -25.28
C LEU A 23 0.86 -7.04 -24.66
N ASP A 24 1.75 -7.76 -23.98
CA ASP A 24 1.47 -9.12 -23.48
C ASP A 24 1.42 -9.24 -21.95
N SER A 25 1.83 -8.20 -21.19
CA SER A 25 2.10 -8.34 -19.76
C SER A 25 1.56 -7.28 -18.81
N CYS A 26 1.09 -6.13 -19.28
CA CYS A 26 0.59 -5.05 -18.43
C CYS A 26 -0.60 -5.49 -17.58
N VAL A 27 -1.51 -6.31 -18.12
CA VAL A 27 -2.63 -6.87 -17.33
C VAL A 27 -2.12 -7.85 -16.29
N SER A 28 -1.19 -8.74 -16.66
CA SER A 28 -0.58 -9.69 -15.74
C SER A 28 0.16 -8.99 -14.60
N ASP A 29 0.92 -7.94 -14.92
CA ASP A 29 1.65 -7.09 -13.98
C ASP A 29 0.71 -6.39 -13.00
N THR A 30 -0.36 -5.80 -13.52
CA THR A 30 -1.38 -5.14 -12.68
C THR A 30 -2.06 -6.13 -11.74
N ARG A 31 -2.33 -7.36 -12.21
CA ARG A 31 -2.86 -8.43 -11.34
C ARG A 31 -1.84 -8.88 -10.29
N ARG A 32 -0.54 -8.90 -10.60
CA ARG A 32 0.51 -9.18 -9.61
C ARG A 32 0.60 -8.08 -8.56
N MET A 33 0.54 -6.81 -8.96
CA MET A 33 0.46 -5.67 -8.04
C MET A 33 -0.78 -5.77 -7.15
N ASN A 34 -1.96 -6.08 -7.71
CA ASN A 34 -3.18 -6.30 -6.92
C ASN A 34 -3.03 -7.40 -5.86
N ARG A 35 -2.41 -8.53 -6.25
CA ARG A 35 -2.14 -9.64 -5.31
C ARG A 35 -1.19 -9.23 -4.20
N TRP A 36 -0.16 -8.46 -4.51
CA TRP A 36 0.76 -7.93 -3.51
C TRP A 36 0.05 -6.97 -2.54
N LEU A 37 -0.76 -6.04 -3.04
CA LEU A 37 -1.55 -5.13 -2.22
C LEU A 37 -2.49 -5.88 -1.26
N MET A 38 -3.28 -6.82 -1.77
CA MET A 38 -4.26 -7.56 -0.96
C MET A 38 -3.63 -8.60 -0.05
N GLY A 39 -2.62 -9.32 -0.54
CA GLY A 39 -2.00 -10.45 0.15
C GLY A 39 -0.97 -10.01 1.18
N ASP A 40 -0.01 -9.22 0.73
CA ASP A 40 1.15 -8.83 1.54
C ASP A 40 0.81 -7.57 2.33
N LEU A 41 0.25 -6.53 1.71
CA LEU A 41 -0.07 -5.29 2.41
C LEU A 41 -1.45 -5.28 3.08
N ARG A 42 -2.24 -6.35 2.91
CA ARG A 42 -3.60 -6.49 3.50
C ARG A 42 -4.55 -5.35 3.16
N VAL A 43 -4.37 -4.71 2.00
CA VAL A 43 -5.26 -3.64 1.53
C VAL A 43 -6.64 -4.23 1.24
N PRO A 44 -7.72 -3.70 1.81
CA PRO A 44 -9.08 -4.14 1.52
C PRO A 44 -9.39 -4.04 0.02
N LYS A 45 -10.15 -5.00 -0.51
CA LYS A 45 -10.47 -5.05 -1.95
C LYS A 45 -11.23 -3.80 -2.40
N GLU A 46 -12.13 -3.32 -1.56
CA GLU A 46 -12.92 -2.11 -1.72
C GLU A 46 -12.08 -0.83 -1.78
N ASN A 47 -10.85 -0.85 -1.25
CA ASN A 47 -9.93 0.27 -1.32
C ASN A 47 -9.11 0.27 -2.63
N ILE A 48 -9.22 -0.77 -3.46
CA ILE A 48 -8.47 -0.91 -4.72
C ILE A 48 -9.42 -0.80 -5.91
N ARG A 49 -9.21 0.21 -6.76
CA ARG A 49 -9.83 0.29 -8.08
C ARG A 49 -8.91 -0.30 -9.12
N LEU A 50 -9.31 -1.44 -9.68
CA LEU A 50 -8.61 -2.16 -10.75
C LEU A 50 -9.26 -1.83 -12.10
N LEU A 51 -8.49 -1.37 -13.08
CA LEU A 51 -8.94 -1.11 -14.46
C LEU A 51 -8.05 -1.85 -15.45
N LEU A 52 -8.63 -2.76 -16.24
CA LEU A 52 -7.90 -3.62 -17.17
C LEU A 52 -8.44 -3.52 -18.59
N ASP A 53 -7.53 -3.45 -19.57
CA ASP A 53 -7.86 -3.41 -21.01
C ASP A 53 -9.06 -2.50 -21.30
N THR A 54 -10.17 -3.06 -21.77
CA THR A 54 -11.38 -2.35 -22.20
C THR A 54 -11.99 -1.45 -21.12
N GLU A 55 -11.74 -1.74 -19.84
CA GLU A 55 -12.21 -0.92 -18.71
C GLU A 55 -11.33 0.32 -18.48
N ALA A 56 -10.07 0.28 -18.90
CA ALA A 56 -9.09 1.35 -18.73
C ALA A 56 -9.20 2.44 -19.81
N THR A 57 -10.42 2.88 -20.09
CA THR A 57 -10.68 4.07 -20.94
C THR A 57 -10.26 5.35 -20.23
N LYS A 58 -9.98 6.42 -20.98
CA LYS A 58 -9.67 7.74 -20.40
C LYS A 58 -10.71 8.15 -19.37
N ALA A 59 -11.99 8.11 -19.76
CA ALA A 59 -13.10 8.50 -18.92
C ALA A 59 -13.23 7.64 -17.65
N SER A 60 -12.97 6.34 -17.74
CA SER A 60 -13.01 5.44 -16.57
C SER A 60 -11.85 5.69 -15.61
N ILE A 61 -10.66 6.01 -16.12
CA ILE A 61 -9.52 6.41 -15.28
C ILE A 61 -9.81 7.72 -14.58
N GLU A 62 -10.27 8.75 -15.30
CA GLU A 62 -10.64 10.05 -14.71
C GLU A 62 -11.76 9.91 -13.67
N THR A 63 -12.77 9.08 -13.96
CA THR A 63 -13.84 8.76 -13.01
C THR A 63 -13.31 8.04 -11.78
N ALA A 64 -12.35 7.13 -11.93
CA ALA A 64 -11.71 6.47 -10.79
C ALA A 64 -10.97 7.48 -9.90
N PHE A 65 -10.20 8.40 -10.46
CA PHE A 65 -9.56 9.45 -9.67
C PHE A 65 -10.58 10.30 -8.91
N LEU A 66 -11.64 10.75 -9.57
CA LEU A 66 -12.69 11.54 -8.90
C LEU A 66 -13.44 10.77 -7.83
N SER A 67 -14.07 9.65 -8.21
CA SER A 67 -15.01 8.95 -7.32
C SER A 67 -14.31 8.11 -6.26
N HIS A 68 -13.20 7.44 -6.62
CA HIS A 68 -12.50 6.50 -5.74
C HIS A 68 -11.46 7.19 -4.87
N LEU A 69 -10.86 8.30 -5.31
CA LEU A 69 -9.83 9.02 -4.56
C LEU A 69 -10.34 10.37 -4.02
N VAL A 70 -10.70 11.32 -4.89
CA VAL A 70 -11.02 12.70 -4.46
C VAL A 70 -12.27 12.74 -3.58
N ASN A 71 -13.38 12.17 -4.06
CA ASN A 71 -14.69 12.25 -3.42
C ASN A 71 -14.99 11.12 -2.44
N ASN A 72 -14.03 10.22 -2.22
CA ASN A 72 -14.22 9.06 -1.34
C ASN A 72 -14.12 9.49 0.14
N PRO A 73 -15.21 9.42 0.93
CA PRO A 73 -15.21 9.87 2.33
C PRO A 73 -14.41 8.95 3.27
N SER A 74 -14.12 7.72 2.84
CA SER A 74 -13.34 6.75 3.62
C SER A 74 -11.86 7.12 3.68
N ILE A 75 -11.36 7.89 2.72
CA ILE A 75 -9.96 8.33 2.69
C ILE A 75 -9.79 9.57 3.58
N GLN A 76 -9.03 9.39 4.66
CA GLN A 76 -8.63 10.45 5.57
C GLN A 76 -7.35 11.13 5.09
N ARG A 77 -7.13 12.36 5.56
CA ARG A 77 -5.90 13.09 5.24
C ARG A 77 -4.69 12.34 5.83
N GLY A 78 -3.72 12.01 4.98
CA GLY A 78 -2.51 11.25 5.35
C GLY A 78 -2.58 9.74 5.11
N ASP A 79 -3.76 9.21 4.73
CA ASP A 79 -3.86 7.83 4.21
C ASP A 79 -3.00 7.70 2.94
N ALA A 80 -2.43 6.51 2.75
CA ALA A 80 -1.56 6.25 1.61
C ALA A 80 -2.38 6.01 0.34
N ILE A 81 -1.97 6.64 -0.76
CA ILE A 81 -2.59 6.47 -2.07
C ILE A 81 -1.55 5.95 -3.06
N LEU A 82 -1.80 4.77 -3.64
CA LEU A 82 -1.00 4.22 -4.73
C LEU A 82 -1.72 4.36 -6.07
N ILE A 83 -1.08 5.01 -7.02
CA ILE A 83 -1.50 5.02 -8.42
C ILE A 83 -0.47 4.19 -9.20
N TYR A 84 -0.91 3.15 -9.88
CA TYR A 84 -0.05 2.31 -10.71
C TYR A 84 -0.57 2.27 -12.15
N PHE A 85 0.30 2.52 -13.11
CA PHE A 85 -0.02 2.44 -14.54
C PHE A 85 0.99 1.56 -15.27
N ALA A 86 0.50 0.53 -15.97
CA ALA A 86 1.25 -0.28 -16.91
C ALA A 86 0.57 -0.27 -18.28
N GLY A 87 1.30 0.15 -19.31
CA GLY A 87 0.80 0.28 -20.67
C GLY A 87 1.71 1.16 -21.52
N HIS A 88 1.25 1.55 -22.70
CA HIS A 88 2.01 2.40 -23.60
C HIS A 88 2.09 3.85 -23.11
N GLY A 89 3.27 4.43 -23.24
CA GLY A 89 3.47 5.87 -23.27
C GLY A 89 3.59 6.36 -24.71
N SER A 90 3.32 7.64 -24.94
CA SER A 90 3.52 8.29 -26.23
C SER A 90 4.06 9.70 -26.07
N LEU A 91 4.52 10.27 -27.18
CA LEU A 91 4.91 11.66 -27.29
C LEU A 91 4.07 12.32 -28.37
N MET A 92 3.44 13.44 -28.02
CA MET A 92 2.65 14.24 -28.94
C MET A 92 3.22 15.66 -29.07
N PRO A 93 3.11 16.32 -30.23
CA PRO A 93 3.43 17.74 -30.34
C PRO A 93 2.53 18.54 -29.39
N SER A 94 3.14 19.48 -28.66
CA SER A 94 2.38 20.38 -27.78
C SER A 94 1.55 21.40 -28.57
N PRO A 95 0.42 21.84 -28.02
CA PRO A 95 -0.22 23.06 -28.49
C PRO A 95 0.74 24.25 -28.46
N PRO A 96 0.75 25.13 -29.49
CA PRO A 96 1.79 26.16 -29.65
C PRO A 96 1.97 27.12 -28.46
N ASP A 97 0.90 27.38 -27.72
CA ASP A 97 0.83 28.29 -26.59
C ASP A 97 1.29 27.68 -25.26
N TRP A 98 1.34 26.35 -25.13
CA TRP A 98 1.60 25.68 -23.83
C TRP A 98 2.98 25.99 -23.26
N TYR A 99 4.00 26.16 -24.10
CA TYR A 99 5.39 26.41 -23.68
C TYR A 99 5.97 27.72 -24.22
N SER A 100 5.10 28.63 -24.65
CA SER A 100 5.46 29.93 -25.24
C SER A 100 6.43 30.76 -24.37
N GLY A 101 6.41 30.61 -23.04
CA GLY A 101 7.35 31.26 -22.13
C GLY A 101 8.77 30.66 -22.11
N ILE A 102 8.91 29.37 -22.37
CA ILE A 102 10.20 28.62 -22.33
C ILE A 102 10.95 28.75 -23.67
N LEU A 103 10.21 28.86 -24.77
CA LEU A 103 10.74 28.89 -26.13
C LEU A 103 11.30 30.25 -26.58
N SER A 104 11.15 31.29 -25.75
CA SER A 104 11.73 32.63 -26.01
C SER A 104 13.27 32.64 -26.02
N SER A 105 13.93 31.60 -25.49
CA SER A 105 15.40 31.53 -25.35
C SER A 105 16.10 30.55 -26.30
N ARG A 106 15.36 29.75 -27.08
CA ARG A 106 15.97 28.78 -28.02
C ARG A 106 15.22 28.82 -29.35
N LYS A 107 15.94 29.01 -30.46
CA LYS A 107 15.44 28.80 -31.83
C LYS A 107 15.08 27.31 -32.00
N VAL A 108 13.95 26.85 -31.47
CA VAL A 108 13.48 25.48 -31.63
C VAL A 108 12.56 25.45 -32.85
N HIS A 109 12.98 24.77 -33.92
CA HIS A 109 12.21 24.59 -35.17
C HIS A 109 11.01 23.63 -35.02
N MET A 110 10.79 23.05 -33.84
CA MET A 110 9.77 22.04 -33.56
C MET A 110 9.07 22.33 -32.22
N PRO A 111 7.74 22.14 -32.12
CA PRO A 111 7.05 22.30 -30.85
C PRO A 111 7.58 21.28 -29.83
N PRO A 112 7.69 21.66 -28.54
CA PRO A 112 8.00 20.71 -27.46
C PRO A 112 7.04 19.53 -27.48
N LYS A 113 7.51 18.37 -27.03
CA LYS A 113 6.67 17.16 -26.98
C LYS A 113 6.06 16.99 -25.59
N VAL A 114 4.78 16.63 -25.57
CA VAL A 114 3.99 16.29 -24.38
C VAL A 114 4.07 14.77 -24.20
N GLN A 115 4.41 14.34 -22.97
CA GLN A 115 4.33 12.93 -22.60
C GLN A 115 2.89 12.56 -22.28
N VAL A 116 2.43 11.43 -22.79
CA VAL A 116 1.06 10.95 -22.61
C VAL A 116 1.06 9.48 -22.22
N LEU A 117 0.32 9.12 -21.18
CA LEU A 117 -0.05 7.73 -20.91
C LEU A 117 -1.27 7.35 -21.75
N CYS A 118 -1.19 6.22 -22.45
CA CYS A 118 -2.20 5.80 -23.42
C CYS A 118 -3.25 4.93 -22.73
N PRO A 119 -4.50 5.40 -22.53
CA PRO A 119 -5.61 4.53 -22.13
C PRO A 119 -6.01 3.56 -23.25
N TYR A 120 -6.90 2.62 -22.95
CA TYR A 120 -7.44 1.65 -23.91
C TYR A 120 -7.96 2.29 -25.22
N ASP A 121 -8.62 3.44 -25.08
CA ASP A 121 -9.24 4.19 -26.17
C ASP A 121 -8.34 5.28 -26.78
N HIS A 122 -7.05 5.28 -26.47
CA HIS A 122 -6.06 6.20 -27.05
C HIS A 122 -6.09 6.20 -28.58
N ASP A 123 -5.94 7.38 -29.18
CA ASP A 123 -5.93 7.63 -30.63
C ASP A 123 -7.23 7.25 -31.36
N THR A 124 -8.31 6.93 -30.62
CA THR A 124 -9.65 6.64 -31.19
C THR A 124 -10.53 7.88 -31.20
N LYS A 125 -11.66 7.81 -31.93
CA LYS A 125 -12.67 8.89 -31.93
C LYS A 125 -13.46 8.86 -30.62
N GLY A 126 -13.53 10.00 -29.95
CA GLY A 126 -14.39 10.29 -28.81
C GLY A 126 -15.46 11.34 -29.14
N PRO A 127 -16.20 11.83 -28.12
CA PRO A 127 -17.27 12.82 -28.30
C PRO A 127 -16.77 14.17 -28.81
N ASP A 128 -15.66 14.68 -28.26
CA ASP A 128 -15.16 16.05 -28.48
C ASP A 128 -13.90 16.11 -29.37
N GLY A 129 -13.68 15.06 -30.17
CA GLY A 129 -12.44 14.87 -30.93
C GLY A 129 -11.87 13.49 -30.70
N ARG A 130 -10.57 13.32 -30.96
CA ARG A 130 -9.87 12.07 -30.65
C ARG A 130 -9.43 12.05 -29.19
N ILE A 131 -9.37 10.85 -28.62
CA ILE A 131 -8.84 10.66 -27.27
C ILE A 131 -7.32 10.71 -27.34
N ALA A 132 -6.74 11.82 -26.89
CA ALA A 132 -5.29 12.02 -26.87
C ALA A 132 -4.59 11.30 -25.72
N GLY A 133 -5.33 10.76 -24.75
CA GLY A 133 -4.83 10.07 -23.56
C GLY A 133 -4.65 10.97 -22.33
N LEU A 134 -3.88 10.50 -21.35
CA LEU A 134 -3.57 11.24 -20.12
C LEU A 134 -2.23 11.95 -20.28
N SER A 135 -2.27 13.23 -20.67
CA SER A 135 -1.06 14.06 -20.73
C SER A 135 -0.44 14.24 -19.35
N ASP A 136 0.85 14.51 -19.31
CA ASP A 136 1.57 14.95 -18.11
C ASP A 136 0.82 16.05 -17.34
N ARG A 137 0.27 17.04 -18.04
CA ARG A 137 -0.49 18.15 -17.48
C ARG A 137 -1.81 17.69 -16.87
N SER A 138 -2.56 16.83 -17.58
CA SER A 138 -3.81 16.27 -17.06
C SER A 138 -3.56 15.41 -15.82
N LEU A 139 -2.58 14.50 -15.87
CA LEU A 139 -2.29 13.61 -14.74
C LEU A 139 -1.74 14.36 -13.53
N LYS A 140 -0.86 15.35 -13.73
CA LYS A 140 -0.37 16.20 -12.63
C LYS A 140 -1.51 17.00 -11.98
N ALA A 141 -2.48 17.48 -12.76
CA ALA A 141 -3.65 18.17 -12.23
C ALA A 141 -4.60 17.22 -11.46
N LEU A 142 -4.86 16.03 -12.01
CA LEU A 142 -5.60 14.97 -11.31
C LEU A 142 -4.96 14.64 -9.94
N ILE A 143 -3.64 14.44 -9.90
CA ILE A 143 -2.93 14.15 -8.66
C ILE A 143 -2.93 15.36 -7.71
N ARG A 144 -2.87 16.58 -8.23
CA ARG A 144 -3.00 17.80 -7.41
C ARG A 144 -4.36 17.87 -6.73
N ASP A 145 -5.44 17.54 -7.44
CA ASP A 145 -6.79 17.53 -6.86
C ASP A 145 -6.90 16.45 -5.75
N VAL A 146 -6.32 15.27 -5.98
CA VAL A 146 -6.20 14.23 -4.93
C VAL A 146 -5.40 14.75 -3.75
N SER A 147 -4.26 15.41 -4.00
CA SER A 147 -3.37 15.93 -2.94
C SER A 147 -4.04 17.02 -2.10
N GLN A 148 -4.79 17.91 -2.73
CA GLN A 148 -5.56 18.94 -2.02
C GLN A 148 -6.63 18.30 -1.12
N ALA A 149 -7.34 17.30 -1.63
CA ALA A 149 -8.40 16.62 -0.88
C ALA A 149 -7.85 15.72 0.25
N LYS A 150 -6.76 14.96 -0.01
CA LYS A 150 -6.34 13.81 0.81
C LYS A 150 -4.93 13.90 1.40
N GLY A 151 -4.14 14.91 1.05
CA GLY A 151 -2.74 15.03 1.47
C GLY A 151 -1.75 14.47 0.44
N ASP A 152 -0.47 14.56 0.75
CA ASP A 152 0.66 14.33 -0.17
C ASP A 152 1.26 12.91 -0.08
N ASN A 153 0.68 12.01 0.72
CA ASN A 153 1.09 10.59 0.81
C ASN A 153 0.60 9.80 -0.42
N ILE A 154 1.00 10.27 -1.59
CA ILE A 154 0.62 9.75 -2.91
C ILE A 154 1.88 9.21 -3.57
N THR A 155 1.81 7.96 -4.02
CA THR A 155 2.84 7.33 -4.85
C THR A 155 2.28 7.08 -6.23
N LEU A 156 2.94 7.61 -7.26
CA LEU A 156 2.68 7.28 -8.66
C LEU A 156 3.77 6.33 -9.17
N ILE A 157 3.38 5.14 -9.62
CA ILE A 157 4.26 4.18 -10.27
C ILE A 157 3.88 4.08 -11.75
N VAL A 158 4.84 4.35 -12.64
CA VAL A 158 4.64 4.33 -14.10
C VAL A 158 5.55 3.28 -14.74
N ASP A 159 4.97 2.15 -15.11
CA ASP A 159 5.63 1.09 -15.90
C ASP A 159 5.31 1.23 -17.39
N SER A 160 5.85 2.30 -17.96
CA SER A 160 5.64 2.79 -19.32
C SER A 160 6.89 3.53 -19.81
N SER A 161 6.98 3.82 -21.11
CA SER A 161 8.08 4.60 -21.69
C SER A 161 7.61 5.60 -22.74
N PHE A 162 8.39 6.66 -22.87
CA PHE A 162 8.11 7.77 -23.81
C PHE A 162 9.10 7.80 -24.98
N THR A 163 10.06 6.87 -24.99
CA THR A 163 11.14 6.80 -25.98
C THR A 163 10.81 5.78 -27.07
N PRO A 164 10.81 6.18 -28.35
CA PRO A 164 10.56 5.27 -29.46
C PRO A 164 11.62 4.17 -29.55
N PRO A 165 11.31 2.98 -30.10
CA PRO A 165 12.31 1.93 -30.35
C PRO A 165 13.44 2.45 -31.25
N LEU A 166 14.67 1.93 -31.04
CA LEU A 166 15.77 2.16 -31.99
C LEU A 166 15.52 1.45 -33.33
N ASN A 167 14.94 0.25 -33.27
CA ASN A 167 14.51 -0.52 -34.43
C ASN A 167 13.02 -0.85 -34.32
N ILE A 168 12.24 -0.48 -35.34
CA ILE A 168 10.78 -0.68 -35.36
C ILE A 168 10.36 -2.15 -35.17
N ARG A 169 11.25 -3.11 -35.45
CA ARG A 169 11.00 -4.54 -35.23
C ARG A 169 10.86 -4.89 -33.74
N ASP A 170 11.55 -4.16 -32.87
CA ASP A 170 11.58 -4.41 -31.42
C ASP A 170 10.39 -3.78 -30.69
N ARG A 171 9.57 -2.99 -31.41
CA ARG A 171 8.48 -2.19 -30.83
C ARG A 171 7.48 -3.02 -30.02
N ARG A 172 7.27 -4.29 -30.39
CA ARG A 172 6.23 -5.16 -29.82
C ARG A 172 6.38 -5.36 -28.31
N HIS A 173 7.59 -5.32 -27.79
CA HIS A 173 7.85 -5.52 -26.37
C HIS A 173 8.17 -4.22 -25.63
N ILE A 174 8.14 -3.08 -26.32
CA ILE A 174 8.41 -1.79 -25.70
C ILE A 174 7.08 -1.15 -25.34
N ARG A 175 6.97 -0.69 -24.10
CA ARG A 175 5.80 0.01 -23.57
C ARG A 175 5.73 1.46 -24.04
N TRP A 176 5.79 1.65 -25.35
CA TRP A 176 5.70 2.92 -26.05
C TRP A 176 4.86 2.75 -27.31
N THR A 177 4.13 3.76 -27.75
CA THR A 177 3.50 3.77 -29.07
C THR A 177 3.56 5.14 -29.72
N SER A 178 3.48 5.17 -31.05
CA SER A 178 3.33 6.43 -31.78
C SER A 178 1.86 6.85 -31.78
N THR A 179 1.61 8.13 -31.52
CA THR A 179 0.28 8.71 -31.76
C THR A 179 0.20 9.17 -33.21
N HIS A 180 -0.80 8.69 -33.96
CA HIS A 180 -0.86 8.93 -35.41
C HIS A 180 -1.98 9.88 -35.82
N LYS A 181 -3.11 9.86 -35.11
CA LYS A 181 -4.32 10.55 -35.56
C LYS A 181 -4.75 11.67 -34.64
N ALA A 182 -4.52 11.55 -33.33
CA ALA A 182 -4.78 12.61 -32.37
C ALA A 182 -3.82 13.77 -32.59
N THR A 183 -4.35 14.98 -32.46
CA THR A 183 -3.71 16.26 -32.78
C THR A 183 -3.41 17.06 -31.50
N PRO A 184 -2.63 18.15 -31.59
CA PRO A 184 -2.46 19.07 -30.46
C PRO A 184 -3.78 19.65 -29.94
N ASP A 185 -4.78 19.89 -30.80
CA ASP A 185 -6.08 20.37 -30.34
C ASP A 185 -6.83 19.31 -29.53
N ASP A 186 -6.68 18.03 -29.88
CA ASP A 186 -7.22 16.92 -29.09
C ASP A 186 -6.59 16.86 -27.68
N LEU A 187 -5.33 17.25 -27.50
CA LEU A 187 -4.71 17.38 -26.16
C LEU A 187 -5.36 18.49 -25.33
N ARG A 188 -5.82 19.57 -25.98
CA ARG A 188 -6.49 20.69 -25.31
C ARG A 188 -7.93 20.30 -24.91
N THR A 189 -8.67 19.66 -25.80
CA THR A 189 -10.05 19.23 -25.52
C THR A 189 -10.09 18.07 -24.53
N SER A 190 -9.07 17.19 -24.56
CA SER A 190 -8.92 16.08 -23.62
C SER A 190 -8.30 16.48 -22.27
N LEU A 191 -8.04 17.77 -22.05
CA LEU A 191 -7.37 18.24 -20.85
C LEU A 191 -8.27 18.08 -19.62
N TRP A 192 -7.68 17.69 -18.49
CA TRP A 192 -8.42 17.62 -17.22
C TRP A 192 -8.96 19.00 -16.79
N GLN A 193 -10.16 19.07 -16.19
CA GLN A 193 -10.81 20.37 -15.93
C GLN A 193 -9.94 21.32 -15.08
N SER A 194 -9.31 20.81 -14.00
CA SER A 194 -8.46 21.64 -13.13
C SER A 194 -7.07 21.95 -13.73
N ALA A 195 -6.71 21.34 -14.87
CA ALA A 195 -5.49 21.69 -15.59
C ALA A 195 -5.64 22.97 -16.43
N HIS A 196 -6.88 23.39 -16.74
CA HIS A 196 -7.11 24.67 -17.40
C HIS A 196 -6.65 25.83 -16.50
N GLY A 197 -6.16 26.92 -17.12
CA GLY A 197 -5.70 28.13 -16.42
C GLY A 197 -4.35 28.02 -15.69
N HIS A 198 -3.83 26.82 -15.44
CA HIS A 198 -2.55 26.62 -14.77
C HIS A 198 -1.39 26.65 -15.78
N ARG A 199 -0.42 27.56 -15.58
CA ARG A 199 0.84 27.57 -16.35
C ARG A 199 1.69 26.38 -15.91
N HIS A 200 2.20 25.63 -16.88
CA HIS A 200 3.11 24.52 -16.64
C HIS A 200 4.51 24.94 -17.11
N GLU A 201 5.44 25.08 -16.18
CA GLU A 201 6.81 25.52 -16.46
C GLU A 201 7.71 24.38 -16.95
N THR A 202 7.25 23.13 -16.82
CA THR A 202 8.00 21.92 -17.17
C THR A 202 7.16 20.97 -18.02
N SER A 203 7.82 20.26 -18.94
CA SER A 203 7.25 19.17 -19.73
C SER A 203 7.71 17.82 -19.21
N GLY A 204 6.84 16.82 -19.27
CA GLY A 204 7.09 15.44 -18.90
C GLY A 204 6.80 15.12 -17.44
N PHE A 205 6.86 13.84 -17.12
CA PHE A 205 6.64 13.31 -15.77
C PHE A 205 7.84 13.48 -14.85
N HIS A 206 9.07 13.59 -15.40
CA HIS A 206 10.31 13.62 -14.63
C HIS A 206 10.65 14.98 -13.99
N ASP A 207 9.63 15.73 -13.56
CA ASP A 207 9.82 17.04 -12.93
C ASP A 207 10.23 16.88 -11.46
N ALA A 208 11.49 17.20 -11.17
CA ALA A 208 12.08 17.13 -9.84
C ALA A 208 11.46 18.10 -8.82
N GLN A 209 10.73 19.13 -9.27
CA GLN A 209 10.07 20.10 -8.38
C GLN A 209 8.65 19.71 -8.00
N THR A 210 8.17 18.53 -8.42
CA THR A 210 6.81 18.08 -8.13
C THR A 210 6.60 17.85 -6.63
N SER A 211 5.84 18.71 -5.95
CA SER A 211 5.65 18.64 -4.49
C SER A 211 4.47 17.77 -4.02
N THR A 212 3.67 17.21 -4.93
CA THR A 212 2.39 16.57 -4.58
C THR A 212 2.46 15.06 -4.37
N HIS A 213 3.49 14.39 -4.88
CA HIS A 213 3.60 12.94 -4.86
C HIS A 213 5.04 12.46 -5.07
N THR A 214 5.31 11.23 -4.67
CA THR A 214 6.52 10.48 -5.07
C THR A 214 6.25 9.75 -6.38
N LEU A 215 7.13 9.93 -7.36
CA LEU A 215 7.07 9.27 -8.67
C LEU A 215 8.15 8.19 -8.78
N VAL A 216 7.75 6.96 -9.12
CA VAL A 216 8.66 5.89 -9.52
C VAL A 216 8.37 5.52 -10.97
N THR A 217 9.34 5.71 -11.85
CA THR A 217 9.23 5.39 -13.28
C THR A 217 10.05 4.15 -13.62
N ALA A 218 9.58 3.37 -14.59
CA ALA A 218 10.25 2.15 -15.02
C ALA A 218 11.58 2.38 -15.74
N CYS A 219 11.79 3.56 -16.31
CA CYS A 219 13.00 3.91 -17.05
C CYS A 219 13.23 5.43 -17.05
N GLY A 220 14.48 5.85 -17.30
CA GLY A 220 14.79 7.25 -17.52
C GLY A 220 14.30 7.83 -18.86
N PRO A 221 14.43 9.16 -19.05
CA PRO A 221 13.93 9.87 -20.24
C PRO A 221 14.41 9.35 -21.59
N ASP A 222 15.63 8.79 -21.66
CA ASP A 222 16.23 8.26 -22.90
C ASP A 222 16.23 6.72 -22.95
N GLN A 223 15.57 6.08 -21.99
CA GLN A 223 15.48 4.63 -21.87
C GLN A 223 14.07 4.14 -22.20
N ARG A 224 13.90 2.82 -22.21
CA ARG A 224 12.66 2.14 -22.61
C ARG A 224 12.24 1.16 -21.53
N ALA A 225 10.95 1.15 -21.24
CA ALA A 225 10.33 0.14 -20.42
C ALA A 225 9.91 -1.01 -21.33
N VAL A 226 10.35 -2.23 -21.03
CA VAL A 226 10.10 -3.39 -21.88
C VAL A 226 9.49 -4.56 -21.14
N GLU A 227 8.75 -5.36 -21.88
CA GLU A 227 8.23 -6.65 -21.47
C GLU A 227 9.33 -7.71 -21.53
N GLY A 228 9.40 -8.54 -20.49
CA GLY A 228 10.23 -9.73 -20.43
C GLY A 228 9.38 -11.00 -20.34
N LYS A 229 10.06 -12.14 -20.28
CA LYS A 229 9.43 -13.47 -20.22
C LYS A 229 8.42 -13.64 -19.08
N HIS A 230 8.61 -12.91 -17.98
CA HIS A 230 7.81 -13.03 -16.76
C HIS A 230 6.95 -11.78 -16.47
N GLY A 231 6.76 -10.95 -17.49
CA GLY A 231 6.03 -9.69 -17.44
C GLY A 231 6.95 -8.49 -17.63
N GLY A 232 6.48 -7.28 -17.31
CA GLY A 232 7.30 -6.07 -17.37
C GLY A 232 8.56 -6.22 -16.54
N LYS A 233 9.72 -5.84 -17.10
CA LYS A 233 11.00 -5.94 -16.39
C LYS A 233 10.98 -5.15 -15.10
N PHE A 234 10.46 -3.93 -15.13
CA PHE A 234 10.31 -3.08 -13.95
C PHE A 234 9.39 -3.71 -12.91
N THR A 235 8.14 -4.05 -13.27
CA THR A 235 7.20 -4.59 -12.28
C THR A 235 7.69 -5.90 -11.67
N SER A 236 8.36 -6.75 -12.45
CA SER A 236 8.98 -7.98 -11.94
C SER A 236 10.09 -7.68 -10.93
N ALA A 237 10.99 -6.75 -11.25
CA ALA A 237 12.06 -6.34 -10.35
C ALA A 237 11.52 -5.64 -9.08
N PHE A 238 10.47 -4.82 -9.22
CA PHE A 238 9.81 -4.14 -8.10
C PHE A 238 9.24 -5.18 -7.13
N LEU A 239 8.43 -6.11 -7.64
CA LEU A 239 7.81 -7.16 -6.83
C LEU A 239 8.84 -8.12 -6.21
N GLU A 240 10.00 -8.32 -6.83
CA GLU A 240 11.08 -9.11 -6.26
C GLU A 240 11.89 -8.32 -5.21
N ALA A 241 12.04 -6.99 -5.38
CA ALA A 241 12.73 -6.15 -4.43
C ALA A 241 11.94 -5.96 -3.13
N VAL A 242 10.61 -5.79 -3.22
CA VAL A 242 9.72 -5.70 -2.05
C VAL A 242 9.64 -7.01 -1.27
N LYS A 243 9.97 -8.16 -1.89
CA LYS A 243 10.19 -9.40 -1.14
C LYS A 243 11.43 -9.29 -0.27
N GLY A 244 11.24 -9.53 1.01
CA GLY A 244 12.34 -9.59 1.96
C GLY A 244 12.77 -8.23 2.52
N ILE A 245 11.94 -7.18 2.37
CA ILE A 245 12.22 -5.86 2.93
C ILE A 245 11.06 -5.34 3.78
N SER A 246 11.40 -4.66 4.87
CA SER A 246 10.43 -4.02 5.75
C SER A 246 10.06 -2.64 5.21
N LEU A 247 8.97 -2.58 4.44
CA LEU A 247 8.52 -1.36 3.74
C LEU A 247 8.34 -0.15 4.67
N HIS A 248 7.88 -0.36 5.90
CA HIS A 248 7.71 0.69 6.92
C HIS A 248 9.02 1.36 7.39
N ARG A 249 10.19 0.87 6.95
CA ARG A 249 11.52 1.44 7.25
C ARG A 249 12.37 1.66 6.00
N THR A 250 11.77 1.51 4.83
CA THR A 250 12.46 1.62 3.55
C THR A 250 11.83 2.74 2.76
N SER A 251 12.63 3.63 2.22
CA SER A 251 12.20 4.68 1.31
C SER A 251 12.24 4.21 -0.15
N PHE A 252 11.56 4.93 -1.05
CA PHE A 252 11.48 4.52 -2.44
C PHE A 252 12.84 4.57 -3.17
N ASP A 253 13.75 5.47 -2.79
CA ASP A 253 15.11 5.49 -3.34
C ASP A 253 15.90 4.22 -3.00
N HIS A 254 15.87 3.78 -1.74
CA HIS A 254 16.51 2.55 -1.29
C HIS A 254 15.86 1.30 -1.92
N LEU A 255 14.54 1.35 -2.16
CA LEU A 255 13.86 0.29 -2.91
C LEU A 255 14.36 0.22 -4.34
N VAL A 256 14.53 1.36 -5.03
CA VAL A 256 15.09 1.42 -6.38
C VAL A 256 16.53 0.91 -6.41
N ASP A 257 17.39 1.30 -5.45
CA ASP A 257 18.75 0.77 -5.34
C ASP A 257 18.76 -0.76 -5.18
N ARG A 258 17.84 -1.29 -4.35
CA ARG A 258 17.67 -2.73 -4.18
C ARG A 258 17.16 -3.42 -5.45
N MET A 259 16.26 -2.79 -6.21
CA MET A 259 15.80 -3.31 -7.50
C MET A 259 16.97 -3.45 -8.47
N LEU A 260 17.79 -2.41 -8.59
CA LEU A 260 18.98 -2.41 -9.45
C LEU A 260 19.99 -3.48 -9.01
N ALA A 261 20.25 -3.58 -7.70
CA ALA A 261 21.18 -4.58 -7.15
C ALA A 261 20.72 -6.03 -7.36
N LYS A 262 19.41 -6.30 -7.23
CA LYS A 262 18.85 -7.65 -7.42
C LYS A 262 18.67 -8.05 -8.87
N ALA A 263 18.21 -7.12 -9.71
CA ALA A 263 17.93 -7.41 -11.12
C ALA A 263 19.21 -7.45 -11.97
N GLY A 264 20.26 -6.73 -11.56
CA GLY A 264 21.55 -6.75 -12.25
C GLY A 264 21.42 -6.45 -13.74
N GLU A 265 21.89 -7.37 -14.57
CA GLU A 265 21.88 -7.22 -16.03
C GLU A 265 20.45 -7.12 -16.63
N ASP A 266 19.41 -7.63 -15.94
CA ASP A 266 18.05 -7.55 -16.48
C ASP A 266 17.57 -6.09 -16.65
N LEU A 267 18.02 -5.17 -15.80
CA LEU A 267 17.65 -3.75 -15.81
C LEU A 267 18.76 -2.81 -16.33
N LYS A 268 19.85 -3.35 -16.90
CA LYS A 268 20.98 -2.53 -17.37
C LYS A 268 20.58 -1.40 -18.32
N ASP A 269 19.70 -1.71 -19.27
CA ASP A 269 19.20 -0.77 -20.28
C ASP A 269 17.84 -0.13 -19.91
N GLN A 270 17.34 -0.43 -18.71
CA GLN A 270 16.05 0.03 -18.18
C GLN A 270 16.22 0.37 -16.70
N GLN A 271 16.70 1.57 -16.40
CA GLN A 271 16.98 1.98 -15.03
C GLN A 271 15.77 2.71 -14.43
N PRO A 272 15.09 2.13 -13.43
CA PRO A 272 14.04 2.82 -12.72
C PRO A 272 14.56 4.09 -12.05
N ILE A 273 13.71 5.12 -12.01
CA ILE A 273 14.03 6.41 -11.37
C ILE A 273 12.95 6.75 -10.35
N CYS A 274 13.38 7.18 -9.17
CA CYS A 274 12.53 7.77 -8.14
C CYS A 274 12.72 9.31 -8.08
N ILE A 275 11.64 10.07 -8.17
CA ILE A 275 11.60 11.54 -8.19
C ILE A 275 10.55 12.02 -7.19
N GLY A 276 10.78 13.18 -6.57
CA GLY A 276 9.84 13.83 -5.65
C GLY A 276 10.51 14.32 -4.37
N PRO A 277 9.86 15.23 -3.62
CA PRO A 277 10.37 15.87 -2.41
C PRO A 277 10.65 14.87 -1.30
N ASP A 278 9.93 13.75 -1.33
CA ASP A 278 9.82 12.79 -0.26
C ASP A 278 10.33 11.40 -0.66
N LYS A 279 11.25 11.33 -1.64
CA LYS A 279 11.89 10.08 -2.03
C LYS A 279 12.61 9.36 -0.87
N THR A 280 12.89 10.08 0.22
CA THR A 280 13.49 9.60 1.47
C THR A 280 12.45 9.28 2.55
N ARG A 281 11.16 9.64 2.38
CA ARG A 281 10.09 9.18 3.28
C ARG A 281 9.94 7.67 3.13
N PHE A 282 9.54 7.02 4.22
CA PHE A 282 9.25 5.59 4.19
C PHE A 282 8.10 5.32 3.24
N ILE A 283 8.12 4.15 2.61
CA ILE A 283 7.08 3.72 1.70
C ILE A 283 5.74 3.77 2.44
N PHE A 284 4.85 4.62 1.92
CA PHE A 284 3.50 4.88 2.46
C PHE A 284 3.48 5.54 3.85
N ASP A 285 4.52 6.30 4.22
CA ASP A 285 4.71 6.93 5.54
C ASP A 285 4.61 5.95 6.72
N ALA A 286 4.80 4.65 6.45
CA ALA A 286 4.53 3.55 7.38
C ALA A 286 3.09 3.51 7.94
N THR A 287 2.19 4.38 7.49
CA THR A 287 0.85 4.53 8.09
C THR A 287 -0.04 3.33 7.78
N SER A 288 0.17 2.68 6.64
CA SER A 288 -0.61 1.54 6.14
C SER A 288 -0.37 0.22 6.86
N PHE A 289 0.46 0.19 7.90
CA PHE A 289 0.85 -1.05 8.57
C PHE A 289 0.36 -1.03 10.02
N PRO A 290 -0.81 -1.62 10.33
CA PRO A 290 -1.29 -1.69 11.70
C PRO A 290 -0.41 -2.62 12.55
N PRO A 291 -0.23 -2.34 13.85
CA PRO A 291 0.34 -3.32 14.78
C PRO A 291 -0.45 -4.64 14.75
N ASP A 292 0.24 -5.76 14.81
CA ASP A 292 -0.30 -7.10 15.02
C ASP A 292 -0.08 -7.49 16.49
N ASP A 293 -1.18 -7.63 17.22
CA ASP A 293 -1.20 -7.92 18.65
C ASP A 293 -0.61 -9.30 19.01
N ASN A 294 -0.36 -10.17 18.01
CA ASN A 294 0.36 -11.44 18.22
C ASN A 294 1.86 -11.25 18.47
N TYR A 295 2.38 -10.03 18.25
CA TYR A 295 3.75 -9.66 18.56
C TYR A 295 3.78 -8.91 19.90
N ILE A 296 4.51 -9.46 20.86
CA ILE A 296 4.64 -8.88 22.21
C ILE A 296 6.03 -8.26 22.37
N SER A 297 6.11 -7.03 22.89
CA SER A 297 7.38 -6.34 23.09
C SER A 297 8.31 -7.16 24.00
N ILE A 298 9.60 -7.18 23.63
CA ILE A 298 10.67 -7.75 24.46
C ILE A 298 11.37 -6.60 25.19
N ASP A 299 11.22 -6.57 26.51
CA ASP A 299 11.89 -5.61 27.38
C ASP A 299 13.29 -6.14 27.74
N VAL A 300 14.32 -5.36 27.40
CA VAL A 300 15.72 -5.71 27.69
C VAL A 300 16.04 -5.28 29.12
N LEU A 301 16.10 -6.24 30.04
CA LEU A 301 16.40 -5.98 31.46
C LEU A 301 17.90 -5.92 31.72
N ASP A 302 18.67 -6.88 31.18
CA ASP A 302 20.12 -6.92 31.30
C ASP A 302 20.74 -7.57 30.06
N THR A 303 21.44 -6.77 29.26
CA THR A 303 22.14 -7.22 28.05
C THR A 303 23.33 -8.12 28.35
N LYS A 304 23.95 -8.01 29.53
CA LYS A 304 25.08 -8.85 29.96
C LYS A 304 24.60 -10.21 30.47
N ALA A 305 23.45 -10.26 31.14
CA ALA A 305 22.86 -11.52 31.63
C ALA A 305 22.00 -12.25 30.58
N ASN A 306 21.71 -11.63 29.42
CA ASN A 306 20.92 -12.22 28.33
C ASN A 306 19.52 -12.69 28.82
N HIS A 307 18.96 -11.93 29.78
CA HIS A 307 17.61 -12.08 30.31
C HIS A 307 16.73 -10.95 29.79
N PHE A 308 15.62 -11.35 29.18
CA PHE A 308 14.65 -10.44 28.60
C PHE A 308 13.28 -10.72 29.22
N ARG A 309 12.44 -9.69 29.32
CA ARG A 309 11.07 -9.83 29.80
C ARG A 309 10.09 -9.71 28.64
N VAL A 310 9.06 -10.55 28.66
CA VAL A 310 7.95 -10.49 27.72
C VAL A 310 6.65 -10.42 28.52
N GLN A 311 5.72 -9.54 28.14
CA GLN A 311 4.46 -9.31 28.87
C GLN A 311 3.39 -10.37 28.56
N VAL A 312 3.78 -11.65 28.59
CA VAL A 312 2.88 -12.82 28.53
C VAL A 312 3.31 -13.86 29.56
N GLY A 313 2.36 -14.65 30.06
CA GLY A 313 2.57 -15.58 31.18
C GLY A 313 1.53 -16.69 31.19
N PRO A 314 1.38 -17.46 32.28
CA PRO A 314 0.46 -18.58 32.36
C PRO A 314 -1.01 -18.19 32.14
N ALA A 315 -1.42 -16.96 32.50
CA ALA A 315 -2.76 -16.44 32.18
C ALA A 315 -3.02 -16.37 30.66
N HIS A 316 -1.97 -16.34 29.86
CA HIS A 316 -1.98 -16.33 28.40
C HIS A 316 -1.57 -17.69 27.80
N GLY A 317 -1.48 -18.75 28.62
CA GLY A 317 -1.11 -20.11 28.20
C GLY A 317 0.38 -20.34 27.98
N ILE A 318 1.25 -19.48 28.54
CA ILE A 318 2.72 -19.60 28.43
C ILE A 318 3.30 -20.31 29.65
N PHE A 319 4.17 -21.28 29.40
CA PHE A 319 4.82 -22.08 30.43
C PHE A 319 6.35 -22.12 30.26
N ASN A 320 7.04 -22.52 31.33
CA ASN A 320 8.48 -22.75 31.30
C ASN A 320 8.84 -23.75 30.17
N GLY A 321 9.90 -23.43 29.44
CA GLY A 321 10.38 -24.19 28.29
C GLY A 321 9.67 -23.91 26.96
N ASP A 322 8.64 -23.06 26.94
CA ASP A 322 8.01 -22.67 25.67
C ASP A 322 8.96 -21.79 24.84
N GLU A 323 8.84 -21.89 23.52
CA GLU A 323 9.67 -21.16 22.56
C GLU A 323 8.87 -20.04 21.88
N MET A 324 9.52 -18.89 21.74
CA MET A 324 8.97 -17.75 21.00
C MET A 324 9.96 -17.33 19.91
N SER A 325 9.46 -17.07 18.70
CA SER A 325 10.26 -16.45 17.64
C SER A 325 10.45 -14.97 17.94
N VAL A 326 11.63 -14.45 17.60
CA VAL A 326 11.99 -13.04 17.79
C VAL A 326 11.92 -12.34 16.44
N HIS A 327 11.38 -11.12 16.42
CA HIS A 327 11.08 -10.32 15.23
C HIS A 327 11.53 -8.87 15.41
N SER A 328 11.74 -8.15 14.31
CA SER A 328 12.28 -6.78 14.31
C SER A 328 11.22 -5.68 14.43
N HIS A 329 9.95 -6.03 14.23
CA HIS A 329 8.79 -5.14 14.40
C HIS A 329 7.53 -5.94 14.72
N ASN A 330 6.42 -5.24 15.03
CA ASN A 330 5.10 -5.82 15.27
C ASN A 330 4.07 -5.52 14.17
N PHE A 331 4.43 -4.80 13.10
CA PHE A 331 3.45 -4.46 12.08
C PHE A 331 2.99 -5.66 11.23
N SER A 332 1.68 -5.71 10.95
CA SER A 332 1.06 -6.61 9.99
C SER A 332 1.33 -6.15 8.56
N GLY A 333 1.74 -7.08 7.70
CA GLY A 333 1.89 -6.89 6.26
C GLY A 333 3.34 -6.85 5.76
N PRO A 334 4.22 -5.94 6.23
CA PRO A 334 5.62 -5.91 5.84
C PRO A 334 6.34 -7.21 6.17
N TYR A 335 7.39 -7.50 5.39
CA TYR A 335 8.24 -8.67 5.65
C TYR A 335 8.90 -8.61 7.04
N ASN A 336 8.62 -9.63 7.86
CA ASN A 336 9.05 -9.70 9.27
C ASN A 336 9.53 -11.11 9.66
N PRO A 337 10.68 -11.58 9.15
CA PRO A 337 11.17 -12.91 9.41
C PRO A 337 11.58 -13.07 10.88
N SER A 338 11.59 -14.31 11.36
CA SER A 338 12.17 -14.62 12.65
C SER A 338 13.68 -14.37 12.61
N ILE A 339 14.18 -13.44 13.42
CA ILE A 339 15.60 -13.12 13.58
C ILE A 339 16.27 -13.95 14.69
N GLY A 340 15.47 -14.67 15.49
CA GLY A 340 15.99 -15.51 16.56
C GLY A 340 14.90 -16.29 17.29
N THR A 341 15.29 -17.00 18.34
CA THR A 341 14.36 -17.74 19.20
C THR A 341 14.75 -17.53 20.64
N VAL A 342 13.76 -17.27 21.48
CA VAL A 342 13.90 -17.21 22.94
C VAL A 342 13.14 -18.35 23.58
N VAL A 343 13.64 -18.80 24.73
CA VAL A 343 13.03 -19.86 25.54
C VAL A 343 12.60 -19.27 26.87
N VAL A 344 11.38 -19.55 27.29
CA VAL A 344 10.84 -19.14 28.58
C VAL A 344 11.58 -19.87 29.70
N THR A 345 12.16 -19.11 30.64
CA THR A 345 12.93 -19.64 31.78
C THR A 345 12.20 -19.49 33.11
N GLU A 346 11.40 -18.44 33.24
CA GLU A 346 10.61 -18.14 34.44
C GLU A 346 9.28 -17.54 34.03
N VAL A 347 8.21 -17.86 34.76
CA VAL A 347 6.85 -17.41 34.46
C VAL A 347 6.22 -16.73 35.68
N HIS A 348 5.54 -15.63 35.44
CA HIS A 348 4.69 -14.90 36.36
C HIS A 348 3.30 -14.76 35.75
N PRO A 349 2.23 -14.46 36.53
CA PRO A 349 0.85 -14.52 36.04
C PRO A 349 0.62 -13.88 34.67
N THR A 350 1.19 -12.69 34.45
CA THR A 350 0.99 -11.89 33.22
C THR A 350 2.27 -11.65 32.41
N TRP A 351 3.42 -12.13 32.85
CA TRP A 351 4.70 -11.89 32.18
C TRP A 351 5.70 -13.03 32.43
N CYS A 352 6.74 -13.15 31.61
CA CYS A 352 7.75 -14.19 31.75
C CYS A 352 9.15 -13.64 31.48
N LEU A 353 10.17 -14.29 32.07
CA LEU A 353 11.55 -14.13 31.67
C LEU A 353 11.87 -15.14 30.58
N VAL A 354 12.59 -14.66 29.57
CA VAL A 354 13.07 -15.45 28.47
C VAL A 354 14.57 -15.28 28.31
N ARG A 355 15.24 -16.33 27.85
CA ARG A 355 16.64 -16.30 27.46
C ARG A 355 16.79 -16.59 25.98
N ARG A 356 17.79 -15.98 25.36
CA ARG A 356 18.16 -16.29 23.97
C ARG A 356 18.61 -17.74 23.84
N ARG A 357 18.17 -18.44 22.78
CA ARG A 357 18.70 -19.75 22.41
C ARG A 357 20.10 -19.59 21.80
N SER A 358 21.05 -20.44 22.19
CA SER A 358 22.41 -20.48 21.62
C SER A 358 22.36 -20.49 20.09
N ASN A 359 23.20 -19.65 19.45
CA ASN A 359 23.30 -19.41 17.99
C ASN A 359 22.27 -18.47 17.32
N SER A 360 21.37 -17.81 18.06
CA SER A 360 20.47 -16.79 17.46
C SER A 360 21.07 -15.38 17.45
N ALA A 361 20.57 -14.48 16.58
CA ALA A 361 21.08 -13.11 16.47
C ALA A 361 20.93 -12.31 17.79
N PRO A 362 21.70 -11.22 17.99
CA PRO A 362 21.57 -10.37 19.18
C PRO A 362 20.15 -9.80 19.31
N ILE A 363 19.59 -9.84 20.52
CA ILE A 363 18.30 -9.24 20.83
C ILE A 363 18.57 -7.81 21.31
N GLY A 364 18.11 -6.83 20.53
CA GLY A 364 18.22 -5.41 20.84
C GLY A 364 16.91 -4.81 21.35
N THR A 365 16.96 -3.53 21.71
CA THR A 365 15.77 -2.73 21.98
C THR A 365 14.87 -2.66 20.73
N GLY A 366 13.55 -2.71 20.93
CA GLY A 366 12.58 -2.67 19.82
C GLY A 366 12.37 -4.02 19.10
N THR A 367 12.71 -5.14 19.73
CA THR A 367 12.41 -6.49 19.24
C THR A 367 11.11 -7.03 19.84
N TRP A 368 10.48 -7.97 19.14
CA TRP A 368 9.16 -8.49 19.46
C TRP A 368 9.16 -10.02 19.48
N ALA A 369 8.45 -10.62 20.42
CA ALA A 369 8.27 -12.05 20.56
C ALA A 369 6.92 -12.49 19.96
N ARG A 370 6.90 -13.63 19.27
CA ARG A 370 5.67 -14.30 18.83
C ARG A 370 5.69 -15.75 19.29
N VAL A 371 4.58 -16.20 19.85
CA VAL A 371 4.46 -17.56 20.40
C VAL A 371 4.44 -18.56 19.24
N ASN A 372 5.37 -19.52 19.27
CA ASN A 372 5.36 -20.63 18.32
C ASN A 372 4.36 -21.67 18.82
N HIS A 373 3.14 -21.70 18.29
CA HIS A 373 2.18 -22.78 18.58
C HIS A 373 2.64 -24.08 17.91
N ARG A 374 3.68 -24.72 18.46
CA ARG A 374 4.03 -26.11 18.22
C ARG A 374 4.52 -26.75 19.52
N ARG A 375 3.54 -27.22 20.31
CA ARG A 375 3.57 -28.51 20.99
C ARG A 375 2.17 -28.83 21.52
N THR A 376 1.55 -29.88 20.97
CA THR A 376 0.62 -30.72 21.72
C THR A 376 1.33 -31.18 22.99
N ARG A 377 1.04 -30.57 24.14
CA ARG A 377 1.54 -31.04 25.42
C ARG A 377 0.65 -32.20 25.87
N SER A 378 1.21 -33.41 25.84
CA SER A 378 0.75 -34.50 26.69
C SER A 378 0.99 -34.08 28.15
N ASN A 379 -0.10 -34.05 28.91
CA ASN A 379 -0.22 -34.09 30.37
C ASN A 379 1.07 -33.90 31.18
N PHE A 380 1.23 -32.73 31.81
CA PHE A 380 2.06 -32.62 33.00
C PHE A 380 1.29 -31.95 34.14
N TRP A 381 1.30 -32.65 35.26
CA TRP A 381 0.59 -32.34 36.48
C TRP A 381 1.11 -31.05 37.13
N LEU A 382 0.19 -30.23 37.63
CA LEU A 382 0.46 -29.13 38.55
C LEU A 382 1.03 -29.72 39.85
N SER A 383 2.30 -29.45 40.16
CA SER A 383 2.79 -29.51 41.54
C SER A 383 2.87 -28.09 42.08
N THR A 384 1.80 -27.63 42.74
CA THR A 384 1.85 -26.47 43.61
C THR A 384 2.52 -26.89 44.92
N THR A 385 3.80 -26.55 45.11
CA THR A 385 4.41 -26.56 46.44
C THR A 385 4.21 -25.19 47.07
N SER A 386 3.17 -25.06 47.89
CA SER A 386 3.08 -24.01 48.90
C SER A 386 3.14 -24.69 50.25
N SER A 387 4.32 -24.68 50.87
CA SER A 387 4.54 -25.13 52.24
C SER A 387 4.36 -23.94 53.19
N VAL A 388 3.22 -23.88 53.86
CA VAL A 388 3.08 -23.17 55.14
C VAL A 388 2.45 -24.15 56.11
N LEU A 389 3.26 -24.60 57.06
CA LEU A 389 2.87 -25.44 58.20
C LEU A 389 2.27 -24.55 59.28
N LEU A 390 1.05 -24.86 59.72
CA LEU A 390 0.55 -24.57 61.06
C LEU A 390 -0.25 -25.80 61.53
N PRO A 391 0.04 -26.39 62.70
CA PRO A 391 -0.81 -27.41 63.27
C PRO A 391 -2.00 -26.76 63.98
N TRP A 392 -3.11 -27.48 64.16
CA TRP A 392 -3.77 -27.70 65.46
C TRP A 392 -5.05 -28.53 65.31
N THR A 393 -5.04 -29.63 66.05
CA THR A 393 -6.12 -30.31 66.79
C THR A 393 -7.33 -30.95 66.09
N ARG A 394 -7.49 -32.24 66.45
CA ARG A 394 -8.60 -33.18 66.22
C ARG A 394 -9.97 -32.63 66.63
N GLY A 395 -10.99 -33.03 65.87
CA GLY A 395 -12.39 -33.08 66.29
C GLY A 395 -13.16 -34.05 65.39
N GLU A 396 -13.83 -35.01 66.02
CA GLU A 396 -14.44 -36.22 65.46
C GLU A 396 -15.67 -35.95 64.57
N GLY A 397 -16.02 -36.88 63.68
CA GLY A 397 -17.33 -36.81 63.00
C GLY A 397 -17.55 -37.75 61.82
N ARG A 398 -18.04 -38.95 62.13
CA ARG A 398 -18.40 -40.10 61.28
C ARG A 398 -19.27 -39.85 60.02
N ARG A 399 -18.98 -40.72 59.02
CA ARG A 399 -19.87 -41.48 58.09
C ARG A 399 -20.50 -40.71 56.91
N SER A 400 -20.10 -41.04 55.67
CA SER A 400 -20.65 -42.11 54.78
C SER A 400 -22.02 -41.70 54.22
N ILE A 401 -22.21 -41.54 52.91
CA ILE A 401 -22.60 -42.62 51.99
C ILE A 401 -22.34 -42.22 50.53
N THR A 402 -22.17 -43.27 49.73
CA THR A 402 -21.73 -43.47 48.35
C THR A 402 -22.68 -43.07 47.20
N HIS A 403 -22.05 -42.69 46.08
CA HIS A 403 -22.31 -42.99 44.65
C HIS A 403 -23.72 -42.87 43.99
N LYS A 404 -23.80 -41.93 43.02
CA LYS A 404 -24.13 -42.00 41.56
C LYS A 404 -25.24 -42.96 41.05
N PRO A 405 -25.80 -42.77 39.82
CA PRO A 405 -25.86 -41.60 38.91
C PRO A 405 -27.30 -41.36 38.37
N PRO A 406 -27.50 -40.52 37.32
CA PRO A 406 -27.94 -41.16 36.08
C PRO A 406 -27.40 -40.56 34.76
N HIS A 407 -27.33 -41.45 33.77
CA HIS A 407 -27.48 -41.26 32.32
C HIS A 407 -28.69 -40.36 31.97
N SER A 408 -28.90 -39.74 30.81
CA SER A 408 -28.22 -39.54 29.53
C SER A 408 -29.18 -38.71 28.68
N LEU A 409 -28.69 -37.70 27.93
CA LEU A 409 -29.26 -37.13 26.69
C LEU A 409 -30.66 -36.45 26.84
N ASP A 410 -31.07 -35.42 26.11
CA ASP A 410 -30.64 -34.88 24.82
C ASP A 410 -31.16 -33.45 24.64
N GLU A 411 -30.63 -32.79 23.60
CA GLU A 411 -30.82 -31.43 23.12
C GLU A 411 -32.28 -31.02 22.76
N LYS A 412 -32.65 -29.75 23.04
CA LYS A 412 -33.00 -28.69 22.05
C LYS A 412 -33.91 -27.58 22.63
N SER A 413 -33.27 -26.42 22.80
CA SER A 413 -33.71 -25.05 22.50
C SER A 413 -35.22 -24.74 22.32
N LEU A 414 -35.78 -24.18 23.39
CA LEU A 414 -36.45 -22.86 23.52
C LEU A 414 -37.05 -22.18 22.27
N ILE A 415 -38.36 -21.92 22.36
CA ILE A 415 -39.22 -21.13 21.49
C ILE A 415 -39.78 -19.92 22.27
N SER A 416 -39.72 -18.73 21.63
CA SER A 416 -40.62 -17.55 21.77
C SER A 416 -40.65 -16.82 23.13
N ALA A 417 -41.02 -15.55 23.29
CA ALA A 417 -41.37 -14.40 22.43
C ALA A 417 -41.62 -13.21 23.39
N TYR A 418 -41.98 -12.05 22.81
CA TYR A 418 -42.55 -10.81 23.37
C TYR A 418 -41.54 -9.68 23.65
N GLN A 419 -41.45 -8.67 22.76
CA GLN A 419 -42.34 -7.49 22.57
C GLN A 419 -42.24 -6.50 23.74
N ASP A 420 -41.69 -5.30 23.57
CA ASP A 420 -42.22 -4.10 22.87
C ASP A 420 -42.75 -3.11 23.92
N GLN A 421 -42.18 -1.89 23.96
CA GLN A 421 -42.86 -0.64 24.34
C GLN A 421 -41.89 0.55 24.32
N SER A 422 -42.12 1.42 23.34
CA SER A 422 -41.83 2.87 23.38
C SER A 422 -42.81 3.59 24.33
N PRO A 423 -42.53 4.84 24.74
CA PRO A 423 -43.30 5.93 24.14
C PRO A 423 -42.54 7.25 23.90
N GLU A 424 -43.10 8.02 22.97
CA GLU A 424 -42.77 9.39 22.55
C GLU A 424 -43.15 10.46 23.60
N ARG A 425 -42.52 11.65 23.50
CA ARG A 425 -43.22 12.95 23.53
C ARG A 425 -42.34 14.12 23.04
N GLU A 426 -42.89 14.89 22.10
CA GLU A 426 -42.43 16.16 21.54
C GLU A 426 -42.60 17.37 22.50
N LEU A 427 -41.84 18.46 22.28
CA LEU A 427 -42.38 19.78 21.91
C LEU A 427 -41.30 20.89 21.75
N ALA A 428 -41.20 21.42 20.52
CA ALA A 428 -41.13 22.83 20.06
C ALA A 428 -40.17 23.90 20.65
N GLY A 429 -39.56 24.70 19.75
CA GLY A 429 -39.27 26.13 19.99
C GLY A 429 -37.98 26.73 19.36
N HIS A 430 -38.13 27.43 18.22
CA HIS A 430 -37.18 28.32 17.50
C HIS A 430 -36.61 29.52 18.35
N PRO A 431 -35.71 30.45 17.88
CA PRO A 431 -35.15 30.71 16.53
C PRO A 431 -33.63 31.11 16.42
N SER A 432 -33.19 31.27 15.16
CA SER A 432 -32.10 32.08 14.56
C SER A 432 -31.15 32.94 15.43
N LEU A 433 -29.86 32.91 15.09
CA LEU A 433 -28.94 34.05 15.20
C LEU A 433 -27.96 34.10 14.02
N LEU A 434 -28.15 35.14 13.20
CA LEU A 434 -27.20 35.75 12.28
C LEU A 434 -26.00 36.31 13.06
N CYS A 435 -24.79 36.18 12.53
CA CYS A 435 -23.72 37.13 12.82
C CYS A 435 -22.85 37.37 11.57
N ARG A 436 -23.15 38.47 10.88
CA ARG A 436 -22.23 39.22 10.01
C ARG A 436 -21.95 40.54 10.71
N CYS A 437 -20.67 40.92 10.84
CA CYS A 437 -20.09 42.28 10.81
C CYS A 437 -18.55 42.09 10.90
N PHE A 438 -17.72 42.39 9.89
CA PHE A 438 -17.26 43.69 9.37
C PHE A 438 -16.57 44.62 10.38
N ASN A 439 -15.23 44.72 10.30
CA ASN A 439 -14.37 45.92 10.13
C ASN A 439 -12.90 45.51 10.43
N SER A 440 -11.89 45.68 9.57
CA SER A 440 -11.31 46.81 8.82
C SER A 440 -9.96 47.24 9.43
N ILE A 441 -8.92 47.28 8.59
CA ILE A 441 -7.78 48.22 8.59
C ILE A 441 -6.70 48.00 9.69
N PHE A 442 -5.57 47.42 9.30
CA PHE A 442 -4.31 48.15 9.00
C PHE A 442 -3.40 47.30 8.12
#